data_AF-A0A2A4VFT1-F1
#
_entry.id   AF-A0A2A4VFT1-F1
#
_cell.length_a   1.000
_cell.length_b   1.000
_cell.length_c   1.000
_cell.angle_alpha   90.00
_cell.angle_beta   90.00
_cell.angle_gamma   90.00
#
_symmetry.space_group_name_H-M   'P 1'
#
loop_
_entity.id
_entity.type
_entity.pdbx_description
1 polymer ?
#
loop_
_entity_poly.entity_id
_entity_poly.type
_entity_poly.pdbx_seq_one_letter_code
_entity_poly.pdbx_strand_id
1 'polypeptide(L)'
;MIYRHPLHILTLILTLFICTIMLHSVAIAQEKEEADVQSLGDILNAPEDFGNNGKPLTSAIMANHYYKICASKKNLAFDEEETKILCGCNAAEMSEILTVQEFKDLDKNTKKGKAARSKSLAYAYAPCMKYVIEKKVKYDCYASKKLDDIVVGKRSLCKCVVDNFKRYFDHNATNIIMRATHNDPMTMNPLEDYFIETDYRSQHGHVIKQCRFKFLYDRDNK
;
A
#
# COMPACT_ATOMS: atom_id res chain seq x y z
N MET A 1 -32.60 -38.33 48.95
CA MET A 1 -32.72 -37.00 48.29
C MET A 1 -31.41 -36.26 48.47
N ILE A 2 -30.56 -36.24 47.44
CA ILE A 2 -29.24 -35.61 47.47
C ILE A 2 -29.39 -34.22 46.86
N TYR A 3 -29.34 -33.19 47.69
CA TYR A 3 -29.23 -31.79 47.26
C TYR A 3 -27.87 -31.57 46.61
N ARG A 4 -27.83 -31.50 45.27
CA ARG A 4 -26.62 -31.10 44.52
C ARG A 4 -26.70 -29.62 44.13
N HIS A 5 -25.83 -28.86 44.80
CA HIS A 5 -24.99 -27.79 44.28
C HIS A 5 -25.62 -26.49 43.72
N PRO A 6 -25.66 -25.42 44.55
CA PRO A 6 -25.72 -24.03 44.07
C PRO A 6 -24.38 -23.51 43.50
N LEU A 7 -23.36 -24.38 43.39
CA LEU A 7 -21.98 -23.98 43.06
C LEU A 7 -21.83 -23.49 41.61
N HIS A 8 -22.65 -24.01 40.68
CA HIS A 8 -22.57 -23.63 39.26
C HIS A 8 -23.07 -22.20 38.99
N ILE A 9 -24.00 -21.69 39.79
CA ILE A 9 -24.57 -20.35 39.62
C ILE A 9 -23.53 -19.30 40.01
N LEU A 10 -22.78 -19.53 41.09
CA LEU A 10 -21.77 -18.58 41.56
C LEU A 10 -20.63 -18.41 40.55
N THR A 11 -20.16 -19.51 39.94
CA THR A 11 -19.13 -19.46 38.90
C THR A 11 -19.57 -18.75 37.63
N LEU A 12 -20.86 -18.83 37.28
CA LEU A 12 -21.41 -18.22 36.06
C LEU A 12 -21.63 -16.71 36.24
N ILE A 13 -21.98 -16.27 37.45
CA ILE A 13 -22.05 -14.85 37.80
C ILE A 13 -20.66 -14.21 37.83
N LEU A 14 -19.65 -14.92 38.35
CA LEU A 14 -18.28 -14.39 38.44
C LEU A 14 -17.65 -14.19 37.04
N THR A 15 -17.90 -15.10 36.09
CA THR A 15 -17.40 -14.96 34.72
C THR A 15 -18.10 -13.84 33.94
N LEU A 16 -19.40 -13.64 34.16
CA LEU A 16 -20.14 -12.50 33.60
C LEU A 16 -19.62 -11.15 34.13
N PHE A 17 -19.28 -11.07 35.42
CA PHE A 17 -18.75 -9.85 36.03
C PHE A 17 -17.33 -9.50 35.54
N ILE A 18 -16.49 -10.50 35.27
CA ILE A 18 -15.14 -10.26 34.71
C ILE A 18 -15.23 -9.80 33.24
N CYS A 19 -16.19 -10.32 32.45
CA CYS A 19 -16.41 -9.86 31.07
C CYS A 19 -16.89 -8.41 30.98
N THR A 20 -17.73 -7.92 31.90
CA THR A 20 -18.23 -6.54 31.87
C THR A 20 -17.18 -5.50 32.27
N ILE A 21 -16.23 -5.86 33.14
CA ILE A 21 -15.11 -4.98 33.54
C ILE A 21 -14.09 -4.83 32.40
N MET A 22 -13.86 -5.90 31.62
CA MET A 22 -12.99 -5.84 30.43
C MET A 22 -13.59 -5.01 29.30
N LEU A 23 -14.93 -4.97 29.16
CA LEU A 23 -15.60 -4.14 28.15
C LEU A 23 -15.56 -2.63 28.47
N HIS A 24 -15.54 -2.23 29.74
CA HIS A 24 -15.43 -0.81 30.12
C HIS A 24 -13.99 -0.27 30.01
N SER A 25 -12.98 -1.15 30.08
CA SER A 25 -11.57 -0.73 30.02
C SER A 25 -11.08 -0.44 28.59
N VAL A 26 -11.80 -0.91 27.57
CA VAL A 26 -11.45 -0.64 26.15
C VAL A 26 -12.03 0.69 25.67
N ALA A 27 -12.99 1.28 26.39
CA ALA A 27 -13.65 2.52 25.98
C ALA A 27 -12.89 3.81 26.36
N ILE A 28 -11.81 3.75 27.15
CA ILE A 28 -11.16 4.96 27.73
C ILE A 28 -9.71 5.16 27.22
N ALA A 29 -9.21 4.34 26.29
CA ALA A 29 -7.83 4.45 25.78
C ALA A 29 -7.68 4.99 24.35
N GLN A 30 -8.72 5.57 23.76
CA GLN A 30 -8.64 6.31 22.48
C GLN A 30 -9.14 7.74 22.63
N GLU A 31 -8.51 8.50 23.51
CA GLU A 31 -8.42 9.96 23.32
C GLU A 31 -6.94 10.30 23.12
N LYS A 32 -6.34 9.61 22.15
CA LYS A 32 -5.04 9.99 21.62
C LYS A 32 -5.30 11.15 20.68
N GLU A 33 -5.38 12.35 21.26
CA GLU A 33 -5.18 13.67 20.65
C GLU A 33 -5.22 13.59 19.12
N GLU A 34 -6.43 13.55 18.56
CA GLU A 34 -6.63 13.87 17.15
C GLU A 34 -6.21 15.34 17.04
N ALA A 35 -4.92 15.54 16.78
CA ALA A 35 -4.39 16.82 16.36
C ALA A 35 -5.24 17.25 15.18
N ASP A 36 -6.12 18.23 15.41
CA ASP A 36 -7.09 18.82 14.49
C ASP A 36 -6.52 18.85 13.08
N VAL A 37 -6.77 17.79 12.31
CA VAL A 37 -6.23 17.64 10.96
C VAL A 37 -7.16 18.45 10.09
N GLN A 38 -6.89 19.75 10.00
CA GLN A 38 -7.49 20.63 9.00
C GLN A 38 -7.57 19.88 7.67
N SER A 39 -8.77 19.86 7.09
CA SER A 39 -9.00 19.15 5.84
C SER A 39 -8.13 19.79 4.74
N LEU A 40 -7.80 19.05 3.68
CA LEU A 40 -7.04 19.62 2.56
C LEU A 40 -7.75 20.85 1.99
N GLY A 41 -9.08 20.83 2.02
CA GLY A 41 -9.91 21.96 1.61
C GLY A 41 -9.62 23.22 2.42
N ASP A 42 -9.36 23.09 3.72
CA ASP A 42 -9.09 24.24 4.60
C ASP A 42 -7.69 24.83 4.36
N ILE A 43 -6.71 23.98 4.05
CA ILE A 43 -5.31 24.39 3.75
C ILE A 43 -5.19 24.96 2.33
N LEU A 44 -5.92 24.39 1.36
CA LEU A 44 -5.86 24.82 -0.04
C LEU A 44 -6.68 26.09 -0.32
N ASN A 45 -7.77 26.32 0.43
CA ASN A 45 -8.63 27.48 0.26
C ASN A 45 -8.22 28.68 1.12
N ALA A 46 -7.15 28.56 1.92
CA ALA A 46 -6.59 29.69 2.65
C ALA A 46 -6.09 30.75 1.64
N PRO A 47 -6.44 32.04 1.82
CA PRO A 47 -6.01 33.12 0.93
C PRO A 47 -4.50 33.36 0.96
N GLU A 48 -3.78 32.77 1.92
CA GLU A 48 -2.34 32.87 2.08
C GLU A 48 -1.71 31.48 2.22
N ASP A 49 -0.47 31.31 1.74
CA ASP A 49 0.30 30.06 1.81
C ASP A 49 0.82 29.78 3.24
N PHE A 50 -0.03 29.88 4.26
CA PHE A 50 0.27 29.51 5.63
C PHE A 50 -0.43 28.18 5.98
N GLY A 51 0.32 27.23 6.52
CA GLY A 51 -0.20 25.99 7.11
C GLY A 51 -0.74 26.20 8.54
N ASN A 52 -1.14 25.10 9.17
CA ASN A 52 -1.76 25.13 10.49
C ASN A 52 -0.82 25.80 11.53
N ASN A 53 -1.34 26.75 12.33
CA ASN A 53 -0.62 27.63 13.27
C ASN A 53 0.16 28.83 12.68
N GLY A 54 -0.18 29.29 11.47
CA GLY A 54 0.44 30.50 10.89
C GLY A 54 1.89 30.33 10.42
N LYS A 55 2.36 29.08 10.32
CA LYS A 55 3.67 28.76 9.72
C LYS A 55 3.54 28.70 8.20
N PRO A 56 4.57 29.08 7.42
CA PRO A 56 4.53 28.93 5.97
C PRO A 56 4.21 27.48 5.56
N LEU A 57 3.38 27.33 4.54
CA LEU A 57 3.12 26.05 3.92
C LEU A 57 4.43 25.54 3.29
N THR A 58 4.76 24.28 3.54
CA THR A 58 5.99 23.64 3.03
C THR A 58 5.67 22.37 2.28
N SER A 59 6.59 21.95 1.41
CA SER A 59 6.49 20.67 0.71
C SER A 59 6.36 19.48 1.66
N ALA A 60 6.99 19.55 2.85
CA ALA A 60 6.85 18.52 3.89
C ALA A 60 5.42 18.43 4.46
N ILE A 61 4.75 19.58 4.69
CA ILE A 61 3.35 19.60 5.15
C ILE A 61 2.44 19.01 4.06
N MET A 62 2.66 19.41 2.79
CA MET A 62 1.89 18.91 1.66
C MET A 62 2.09 17.39 1.45
N ALA A 63 3.32 16.90 1.59
CA ALA A 63 3.65 15.48 1.51
C ALA A 63 2.97 14.66 2.60
N ASN A 64 3.00 15.11 3.86
CA ASN A 64 2.31 14.45 4.96
C ASN A 64 0.80 14.40 4.74
N HIS A 65 0.24 15.44 4.12
CA HIS A 65 -1.17 15.46 3.73
C HIS A 65 -1.46 14.43 2.65
N TYR A 66 -0.67 14.43 1.57
CA TYR A 66 -0.75 13.44 0.50
C TYR A 66 -0.70 12.01 1.07
N TYR A 67 0.24 11.72 1.99
CA TYR A 67 0.34 10.43 2.66
C TYR A 67 -0.99 10.04 3.34
N LYS A 68 -1.58 10.93 4.13
CA LYS A 68 -2.84 10.65 4.85
C LYS A 68 -3.97 10.29 3.88
N ILE A 69 -4.16 11.07 2.81
CA ILE A 69 -5.18 10.79 1.78
C ILE A 69 -4.87 9.48 1.07
N CYS A 70 -3.63 9.28 0.64
CA CYS A 70 -3.22 8.12 -0.13
C CYS A 70 -3.43 6.83 0.70
N ALA A 71 -2.99 6.83 1.96
CA ALA A 71 -3.10 5.67 2.84
C ALA A 71 -4.54 5.37 3.28
N SER A 72 -5.45 6.36 3.27
CA SER A 72 -6.86 6.15 3.62
C SER A 72 -7.70 5.62 2.45
N LYS A 73 -7.22 5.74 1.21
CA LYS A 73 -7.94 5.22 0.04
C LYS A 73 -7.79 3.71 -0.05
N LYS A 74 -8.90 3.01 -0.21
CA LYS A 74 -8.90 1.58 -0.48
C LYS A 74 -8.24 1.34 -1.85
N ASN A 75 -7.10 0.67 -1.85
CA ASN A 75 -6.42 0.22 -3.05
C ASN A 75 -6.91 -1.19 -3.43
N LEU A 76 -7.27 -1.41 -4.70
CA LEU A 76 -7.78 -2.71 -5.15
C LEU A 76 -6.67 -3.74 -5.39
N ALA A 77 -5.42 -3.29 -5.56
CA ALA A 77 -4.27 -4.13 -5.86
C ALA A 77 -3.46 -4.53 -4.61
N PHE A 78 -3.52 -3.73 -3.55
CA PHE A 78 -2.66 -3.83 -2.38
C PHE A 78 -3.43 -3.97 -1.06
N ASP A 79 -2.81 -4.62 -0.09
CA ASP A 79 -3.28 -4.57 1.30
C ASP A 79 -2.99 -3.20 1.95
N GLU A 80 -3.51 -2.99 3.16
CA GLU A 80 -3.37 -1.72 3.89
C GLU A 80 -1.90 -1.39 4.19
N GLU A 81 -1.09 -2.38 4.54
CA GLU A 81 0.32 -2.19 4.86
C GLU A 81 1.12 -1.82 3.61
N GLU A 82 0.88 -2.50 2.48
CA GLU A 82 1.46 -2.19 1.17
C GLU A 82 1.08 -0.78 0.72
N THR A 83 -0.19 -0.41 0.88
CA THR A 83 -0.68 0.94 0.57
C THR A 83 0.07 1.98 1.41
N LYS A 84 0.22 1.76 2.72
CA LYS A 84 0.99 2.66 3.59
C LYS A 84 2.46 2.78 3.17
N ILE A 85 3.11 1.67 2.79
CA ILE A 85 4.50 1.69 2.32
C ILE A 85 4.65 2.51 1.05
N LEU A 86 3.80 2.27 0.04
CA LEU A 86 3.84 3.00 -1.22
C LEU A 86 3.56 4.49 -1.02
N CYS A 87 2.50 4.82 -0.28
CA CYS A 87 2.11 6.19 0.01
C CYS A 87 3.18 6.94 0.82
N GLY A 88 3.79 6.27 1.81
CA GLY A 88 4.83 6.87 2.65
C GLY A 88 6.10 7.15 1.86
N CYS A 89 6.56 6.18 1.07
CA CYS A 89 7.70 6.36 0.18
C CYS A 89 7.44 7.49 -0.84
N ASN A 90 6.30 7.45 -1.53
CA ASN A 90 5.97 8.47 -2.53
C ASN A 90 5.86 9.87 -1.91
N ALA A 91 5.23 9.99 -0.73
CA ALA A 91 5.13 11.25 -0.02
C ALA A 91 6.52 11.82 0.34
N ALA A 92 7.41 10.97 0.86
CA ALA A 92 8.77 11.37 1.22
C ALA A 92 9.52 11.91 -0.01
N GLU A 93 9.53 11.17 -1.12
CA GLU A 93 10.17 11.59 -2.36
C GLU A 93 9.53 12.86 -2.94
N MET A 94 8.19 12.96 -2.95
CA MET A 94 7.47 14.15 -3.40
C MET A 94 7.83 15.40 -2.58
N SER A 95 8.11 15.23 -1.28
CA SER A 95 8.49 16.34 -0.41
C SER A 95 9.81 17.00 -0.82
N GLU A 96 10.71 16.25 -1.45
CA GLU A 96 12.01 16.71 -1.89
C GLU A 96 11.98 17.31 -3.29
N ILE A 97 11.11 16.78 -4.16
CA ILE A 97 11.09 17.16 -5.58
C ILE A 97 10.01 18.17 -5.96
N LEU A 98 8.90 18.26 -5.21
CA LEU A 98 7.78 19.14 -5.55
C LEU A 98 7.80 20.41 -4.70
N THR A 99 7.51 21.53 -5.33
CA THR A 99 7.15 22.79 -4.67
C THR A 99 5.73 22.71 -4.11
N VAL A 100 5.40 23.60 -3.17
CA VAL A 100 4.04 23.76 -2.65
C VAL A 100 3.03 23.96 -3.79
N GLN A 101 3.33 24.83 -4.76
CA GLN A 101 2.44 25.06 -5.89
C GLN A 101 2.27 23.83 -6.77
N GLU A 102 3.34 23.06 -7.02
CA GLU A 102 3.24 21.79 -7.76
C GLU A 102 2.34 20.79 -7.02
N PHE A 103 2.44 20.69 -5.68
CA PHE A 103 1.51 19.89 -4.88
C PHE A 103 0.06 20.34 -5.05
N LYS A 104 -0.20 21.66 -5.00
CA LYS A 104 -1.53 22.25 -5.21
C LYS A 104 -2.08 22.01 -6.62
N ASP A 105 -1.21 21.69 -7.58
CA ASP A 105 -1.60 21.49 -8.98
C ASP A 105 -1.78 20.02 -9.36
N LEU A 106 -1.40 19.05 -8.50
CA LEU A 106 -1.43 17.61 -8.82
C LEU A 106 -2.80 17.11 -9.30
N ASP A 107 -3.87 17.58 -8.68
CA ASP A 107 -5.26 17.19 -9.01
C ASP A 107 -5.88 18.02 -10.14
N LYS A 108 -5.19 19.04 -10.63
CA LYS A 108 -5.71 19.93 -11.67
C LYS A 108 -5.47 19.36 -13.06
N ASN A 109 -6.49 19.44 -13.91
CA ASN A 109 -6.35 19.12 -15.34
C ASN A 109 -5.85 20.33 -16.15
N THR A 110 -4.66 20.82 -15.80
CA THR A 110 -3.99 21.94 -16.49
C THR A 110 -2.60 21.51 -16.97
N LYS A 111 -1.96 22.33 -17.82
CA LYS A 111 -0.56 22.08 -18.24
C LYS A 111 0.39 21.96 -17.03
N LYS A 112 0.21 22.81 -16.01
CA LYS A 112 1.00 22.78 -14.78
C LYS A 112 0.71 21.53 -13.95
N GLY A 113 -0.57 21.18 -13.78
CA GLY A 113 -0.96 19.97 -13.05
C GLY A 113 -0.47 18.69 -13.71
N LYS A 114 -0.55 18.60 -15.04
CA LYS A 114 0.03 17.50 -15.81
C LYS A 114 1.55 17.40 -15.61
N ALA A 115 2.27 18.52 -15.65
CA ALA A 115 3.71 18.53 -15.42
C ALA A 115 4.08 18.09 -13.99
N ALA A 116 3.37 18.60 -12.97
CA ALA A 116 3.55 18.19 -11.58
C ALA A 116 3.26 16.70 -11.37
N ARG A 117 2.17 16.18 -11.94
CA ARG A 117 1.86 14.74 -11.89
C ARG A 117 2.94 13.90 -12.56
N SER A 118 3.32 14.23 -13.80
CA SER A 118 4.38 13.50 -14.52
C SER A 118 5.70 13.48 -13.75
N LYS A 119 6.06 14.60 -13.11
CA LYS A 119 7.23 14.70 -12.23
C LYS A 119 7.09 13.78 -11.02
N SER A 120 5.95 13.82 -10.32
CA SER A 120 5.72 12.93 -9.16
C SER A 120 5.76 11.45 -9.57
N LEU A 121 5.17 11.09 -10.71
CA LEU A 121 5.12 9.70 -11.14
C LEU A 121 6.50 9.18 -11.54
N ALA A 122 7.27 9.97 -12.27
CA ALA A 122 8.60 9.57 -12.74
C ALA A 122 9.63 9.51 -11.60
N TYR A 123 9.62 10.49 -10.71
CA TYR A 123 10.71 10.68 -9.76
C TYR A 123 10.38 10.31 -8.31
N ALA A 124 9.10 10.25 -7.93
CA ALA A 124 8.70 9.83 -6.59
C ALA A 124 8.00 8.47 -6.60
N TYR A 125 7.03 8.26 -7.49
CA TYR A 125 6.27 7.02 -7.53
C TYR A 125 7.10 5.85 -8.07
N ALA A 126 7.77 6.02 -9.22
CA ALA A 126 8.50 4.93 -9.89
C ALA A 126 9.54 4.23 -8.99
N PRO A 127 10.41 4.96 -8.25
CA PRO A 127 11.36 4.34 -7.34
C PRO A 127 10.72 3.56 -6.18
N CYS A 128 9.52 3.97 -5.76
CA CYS A 128 8.77 3.37 -4.65
C CYS A 128 8.00 2.11 -5.06
N MET A 129 7.68 1.93 -6.35
CA MET A 129 6.93 0.78 -6.86
C MET A 129 7.54 -0.56 -6.43
N LYS A 130 8.87 -0.67 -6.43
CA LYS A 130 9.60 -1.92 -6.15
C LYS A 130 9.25 -2.57 -4.80
N TYR A 131 8.94 -1.75 -3.79
CA TYR A 131 8.68 -2.23 -2.43
C TYR A 131 7.36 -3.00 -2.34
N VAL A 132 6.31 -2.48 -2.97
CA VAL A 132 5.00 -3.15 -2.99
C VAL A 132 4.94 -4.31 -3.95
N ILE A 133 5.66 -4.24 -5.08
CA ILE A 133 5.70 -5.33 -6.06
C ILE A 133 6.31 -6.58 -5.44
N GLU A 134 7.40 -6.45 -4.68
CA GLU A 134 8.04 -7.59 -4.04
C GLU A 134 7.06 -8.34 -3.13
N LYS A 135 6.32 -7.61 -2.29
CA LYS A 135 5.37 -8.21 -1.35
C LYS A 135 4.19 -8.85 -2.10
N LYS A 136 3.60 -8.14 -3.06
CA LYS A 136 2.48 -8.62 -3.88
C LYS A 136 2.83 -9.87 -4.69
N VAL A 137 3.93 -9.83 -5.43
CA VAL A 137 4.39 -10.96 -6.27
C VAL A 137 4.74 -12.17 -5.40
N LYS A 138 5.37 -11.93 -4.25
CA LYS A 138 5.66 -13.01 -3.30
C LYS A 138 4.36 -13.66 -2.82
N TYR A 139 3.40 -12.88 -2.37
CA TYR A 139 2.10 -13.37 -1.92
C TYR A 139 1.38 -14.18 -3.00
N ASP A 140 1.25 -13.63 -4.21
CA ASP A 140 0.58 -14.29 -5.33
C ASP A 140 1.30 -15.58 -5.76
N CYS A 141 2.63 -15.62 -5.64
CA CYS A 141 3.40 -16.84 -5.89
C CYS A 141 3.08 -17.93 -4.87
N TYR A 142 3.04 -17.60 -3.57
CA TYR A 142 2.71 -18.56 -2.52
C TYR A 142 1.27 -19.07 -2.62
N ALA A 143 0.34 -18.19 -3.01
CA ALA A 143 -1.06 -18.53 -3.25
C ALA A 143 -1.31 -19.26 -4.59
N SER A 144 -0.29 -19.38 -5.45
CA SER A 144 -0.47 -19.96 -6.78
C SER A 144 -0.67 -21.47 -6.73
N LYS A 145 -1.84 -21.93 -7.22
CA LYS A 145 -2.13 -23.37 -7.39
C LYS A 145 -1.15 -24.10 -8.31
N LYS A 146 -0.40 -23.37 -9.14
CA LYS A 146 0.64 -23.92 -10.04
C LYS A 146 1.86 -24.47 -9.30
N LEU A 147 1.95 -24.23 -8.00
CA LEU A 147 3.05 -24.65 -7.13
C LEU A 147 2.55 -25.54 -5.97
N ASP A 148 1.30 -26.01 -6.00
CA ASP A 148 0.74 -26.83 -4.91
C ASP A 148 1.41 -28.22 -4.83
N ASP A 149 1.93 -28.72 -5.96
CA ASP A 149 2.70 -29.96 -6.04
C ASP A 149 4.15 -29.82 -5.53
N ILE A 150 4.61 -28.59 -5.26
CA ILE A 150 5.97 -28.32 -4.79
C ILE A 150 5.92 -27.88 -3.31
N VAL A 151 6.05 -28.84 -2.41
CA VAL A 151 6.10 -28.60 -0.96
C VAL A 151 7.49 -28.12 -0.55
N VAL A 152 8.53 -28.85 -0.98
CA VAL A 152 9.94 -28.51 -0.70
C VAL A 152 10.47 -27.61 -1.82
N GLY A 153 11.03 -26.46 -1.47
CA GLY A 153 11.62 -25.53 -2.44
C GLY A 153 10.69 -24.40 -2.92
N LYS A 154 9.43 -24.36 -2.46
CA LYS A 154 8.47 -23.27 -2.77
C LYS A 154 9.03 -21.89 -2.43
N ARG A 155 9.77 -21.76 -1.32
CA ARG A 155 10.47 -20.51 -0.94
C ARG A 155 11.50 -20.08 -1.98
N SER A 156 12.35 -21.00 -2.46
CA SER A 156 13.36 -20.70 -3.47
C SER A 156 12.73 -20.34 -4.82
N LEU A 157 11.64 -21.01 -5.17
CA LEU A 157 10.84 -20.69 -6.36
C LEU A 157 10.24 -19.30 -6.28
N CYS A 158 9.55 -18.96 -5.19
CA CYS A 158 8.96 -17.64 -5.06
C CYS A 158 10.00 -16.53 -4.96
N LYS A 159 11.19 -16.82 -4.41
CA LYS A 159 12.33 -15.90 -4.54
C LYS A 159 12.72 -15.66 -6.00
N CYS A 160 12.84 -16.72 -6.81
CA CYS A 160 13.10 -16.59 -8.25
C CYS A 160 12.03 -15.73 -8.96
N VAL A 161 10.74 -15.95 -8.64
CA VAL A 161 9.64 -15.19 -9.25
C VAL A 161 9.76 -13.70 -8.90
N VAL A 162 9.96 -13.38 -7.62
CA VAL A 162 10.17 -12.00 -7.14
C VAL A 162 11.38 -11.35 -7.82
N ASP A 163 12.52 -12.05 -7.89
CA ASP A 163 13.74 -11.52 -8.49
C ASP A 163 13.62 -11.28 -10.01
N ASN A 164 12.75 -12.02 -10.71
CA ASN A 164 12.41 -11.74 -12.11
C ASN A 164 11.49 -10.52 -12.25
N PHE A 165 10.51 -10.38 -11.35
CA PHE A 165 9.62 -9.21 -11.36
C PHE A 165 10.34 -7.92 -11.00
N LYS A 166 11.24 -7.93 -10.01
CA LYS A 166 12.09 -6.78 -9.68
C LYS A 166 12.85 -6.28 -10.92
N ARG A 167 13.57 -7.17 -11.60
CA ARG A 167 14.29 -6.85 -12.84
C ARG A 167 13.37 -6.33 -13.94
N TYR A 168 12.19 -6.94 -14.13
CA TYR A 168 11.23 -6.46 -15.11
C TYR A 168 10.82 -5.01 -14.82
N PHE A 169 10.51 -4.70 -13.56
CA PHE A 169 10.11 -3.35 -13.17
C PHE A 169 11.25 -2.34 -13.20
N ASP A 170 12.47 -2.72 -12.86
CA ASP A 170 13.64 -1.85 -12.99
C ASP A 170 13.82 -1.36 -14.44
N HIS A 171 13.45 -2.19 -15.42
CA HIS A 171 13.53 -1.84 -16.85
C HIS A 171 12.24 -1.26 -17.45
N ASN A 172 11.08 -1.51 -16.84
CA ASN A 172 9.77 -1.21 -17.44
C ASN A 172 8.89 -0.26 -16.61
N ALA A 173 9.32 0.20 -15.43
CA ALA A 173 8.52 1.10 -14.58
C ALA A 173 8.03 2.34 -15.35
N THR A 174 8.88 2.96 -16.15
CA THR A 174 8.50 4.10 -17.01
C THR A 174 7.40 3.72 -18.00
N ASN A 175 7.50 2.57 -18.67
CA ASN A 175 6.50 2.11 -19.63
C ASN A 175 5.15 1.82 -18.95
N ILE A 176 5.19 1.25 -17.75
CA ILE A 176 3.99 0.96 -16.95
C ILE A 176 3.29 2.28 -16.58
N ILE A 177 4.05 3.27 -16.09
CA ILE A 177 3.53 4.60 -15.77
C ILE A 177 2.98 5.29 -17.03
N MET A 178 3.69 5.24 -18.15
CA MET A 178 3.24 5.85 -19.40
C MET A 178 1.94 5.22 -19.91
N ARG A 179 1.80 3.90 -19.82
CA ARG A 179 0.57 3.22 -20.21
C ARG A 179 -0.59 3.61 -19.32
N ALA A 180 -0.40 3.56 -17.99
CA ALA A 180 -1.44 3.93 -17.04
C ALA A 180 -1.89 5.38 -17.25
N THR A 181 -0.94 6.31 -17.41
CA THR A 181 -1.25 7.73 -17.65
C THR A 181 -1.82 8.02 -19.04
N HIS A 182 -1.65 7.12 -20.01
CA HIS A 182 -2.35 7.20 -21.30
C HIS A 182 -3.83 6.81 -21.15
N ASN A 183 -4.11 5.75 -20.37
CA ASN A 183 -5.45 5.23 -20.14
C ASN A 183 -6.25 6.13 -19.17
N ASP A 184 -5.61 6.58 -18.09
CA ASP A 184 -6.13 7.56 -17.13
C ASP A 184 -5.11 8.68 -16.91
N PRO A 185 -5.23 9.83 -17.62
CA PRO A 185 -4.34 10.98 -17.47
C PRO A 185 -4.32 11.63 -16.08
N MET A 186 -5.25 11.27 -15.19
CA MET A 186 -5.36 11.76 -13.82
C MET A 186 -4.87 10.74 -12.79
N THR A 187 -4.47 9.54 -13.20
CA THR A 187 -4.03 8.50 -12.26
C THR A 187 -2.82 8.95 -11.44
N MET A 188 -2.92 8.72 -10.14
CA MET A 188 -1.82 8.88 -9.17
C MET A 188 -1.33 7.51 -8.66
N ASN A 189 -1.90 6.42 -9.18
CA ASN A 189 -1.60 5.05 -8.79
C ASN A 189 -1.49 4.10 -10.00
N PRO A 190 -0.50 4.31 -10.89
CA PRO A 190 -0.30 3.47 -12.07
C PRO A 190 -0.20 1.96 -11.84
N LEU A 191 0.13 1.52 -10.62
CA LEU A 191 0.24 0.09 -10.33
C LEU A 191 -1.10 -0.59 -10.20
N GLU A 192 -2.13 0.11 -9.71
CA GLU A 192 -3.46 -0.46 -9.58
C GLU A 192 -3.99 -0.88 -10.96
N ASP A 193 -3.82 -0.03 -11.96
CA ASP A 193 -4.13 -0.34 -13.36
C ASP A 193 -3.34 -1.57 -13.84
N TYR A 194 -2.02 -1.59 -13.63
CA TYR A 194 -1.16 -2.71 -14.03
C TYR A 194 -1.58 -4.06 -13.41
N PHE A 195 -1.96 -4.07 -12.13
CA PHE A 195 -2.32 -5.30 -11.42
C PHE A 195 -3.74 -5.78 -11.75
N ILE A 196 -4.66 -4.87 -12.10
CA ILE A 196 -6.02 -5.20 -12.52
C ILE A 196 -6.01 -5.77 -13.95
N GLU A 197 -5.16 -5.23 -14.83
CA GLU A 197 -5.01 -5.68 -16.21
C GLU A 197 -4.58 -7.16 -16.31
N THR A 198 -4.96 -7.79 -17.42
CA THR A 198 -4.61 -9.19 -17.74
C THR A 198 -3.10 -9.43 -17.85
N ASP A 199 -2.35 -8.37 -18.11
CA ASP A 199 -0.92 -8.40 -18.37
C ASP A 199 -0.13 -8.89 -17.15
N TYR A 200 -0.44 -8.38 -15.95
CA TYR A 200 0.20 -8.86 -14.73
C TYR A 200 -0.02 -10.37 -14.52
N ARG A 201 -1.27 -10.84 -14.62
CA ARG A 201 -1.60 -12.26 -14.39
C ARG A 201 -0.92 -13.18 -15.40
N SER A 202 -0.90 -12.79 -16.67
CA SER A 202 -0.21 -13.53 -17.73
C SER A 202 1.29 -13.60 -17.46
N GLN A 203 1.92 -12.46 -17.18
CA GLN A 203 3.34 -12.35 -16.90
C GLN A 203 3.74 -13.12 -15.64
N HIS A 204 2.98 -12.99 -14.56
CA HIS A 204 3.18 -13.73 -13.31
C HIS A 204 3.10 -15.24 -13.56
N GLY A 205 2.10 -15.68 -14.33
CA GLY A 205 1.97 -17.07 -14.72
C GLY A 205 3.12 -17.60 -15.58
N HIS A 206 3.69 -16.76 -16.46
CA HIS A 206 4.84 -17.11 -17.29
C HIS A 206 6.12 -17.24 -16.45
N VAL A 207 6.40 -16.28 -15.57
CA VAL A 207 7.58 -16.28 -14.69
C VAL A 207 7.54 -17.47 -13.73
N ILE A 208 6.37 -17.81 -13.16
CA ILE A 208 6.22 -19.03 -12.35
C ILE A 208 6.65 -20.28 -13.13
N LYS A 209 6.21 -20.42 -14.39
CA LYS A 209 6.58 -21.58 -15.22
C LYS A 209 8.09 -21.64 -15.47
N GLN A 210 8.72 -20.51 -15.79
CA GLN A 210 10.16 -20.43 -16.01
C GLN A 210 10.96 -20.81 -14.75
N CYS A 211 10.61 -20.21 -13.61
CA CYS A 211 11.28 -20.51 -12.33
C CYS A 211 11.08 -21.98 -11.94
N ARG A 212 9.86 -22.53 -12.14
CA ARG A 212 9.56 -23.95 -11.91
C ARG A 212 10.41 -24.87 -12.78
N PHE A 213 10.50 -24.59 -14.07
CA PHE A 213 11.32 -25.38 -15.00
C PHE A 213 12.79 -25.40 -14.56
N LYS A 214 13.37 -24.21 -14.28
CA LYS A 214 14.75 -24.09 -13.82
C LYS A 214 14.98 -24.87 -12.53
N PHE A 215 14.08 -24.76 -11.55
CA PHE A 215 14.20 -25.46 -10.27
C PHE A 215 14.20 -26.99 -10.42
N LEU A 216 13.31 -27.54 -11.24
CA LEU A 216 13.25 -28.98 -11.48
C LEU A 216 14.47 -29.48 -12.25
N TYR A 217 14.90 -28.74 -13.27
CA TYR A 217 16.13 -29.04 -13.99
C TYR A 217 17.35 -29.05 -13.06
N ASP A 218 17.53 -28.01 -12.23
CA ASP A 218 18.64 -27.91 -11.29
C ASP A 218 18.60 -28.99 -10.20
N ARG A 219 17.42 -29.54 -9.86
CA ARG A 219 17.26 -30.63 -8.90
C ARG A 219 17.66 -31.97 -9.51
N ASP A 220 17.25 -32.22 -10.75
CA ASP A 220 17.43 -33.52 -11.39
C ASP A 220 18.84 -33.71 -11.99
N ASN A 221 19.64 -32.63 -12.06
CA ASN A 221 21.02 -32.63 -12.58
C ASN A 221 22.08 -32.28 -11.51
N LYS A 222 21.76 -32.44 -10.22
CA LYS A 222 22.69 -32.36 -9.09
C LYS A 222 22.83 -33.70 -8.40
#